data_AF-A0A0F3N6X9-F1
#
_entry.id   AF-A0A0F3N6X9-F1
#
_cell.length_a   1.000
_cell.length_b   1.000
_cell.length_c   1.000
_cell.angle_alpha   90.00
_cell.angle_beta   90.00
_cell.angle_gamma   90.00
#
_symmetry.space_group_name_H-M   'P 1'
#
loop_
_entity.id
_entity.type
_entity.pdbx_description
1 polymer ?
#
loop_
_entity_poly.entity_id
_entity_poly.type
_entity_poly.pdbx_seq_one_letter_code
_entity_poly.pdbx_strand_id
1 'polypeptide(L)'
;MMSLAIVMAGNDVRAHDDVSALETGGAGYFYVGLDYSPAFSKIRDFSIRESNGETKAVYPYLKDGKSVKLESNKFDWNTPDPRIGFKDNMLVAMEGSVGYGIGGARVELEIGYERFKTKGIRDSGSKEDEADTVYLLAKELAYDVVTGQTDNLAAALAKTSGKDIVQFAKAVEISHSDIDKKVCNGSHAKHSEDSASTTYGTNTSGGTMTGQCSGLNTTTNGKFSAFAQGVGLIENKNWPTGKTLDTSSRAIEGIPNGNAEAVAKDLTKLATEEKTMEWAF
;
A
#
# COMPACT_ATOMS: atom_id res chain seq x y z
N MET A 1 56.81 12.75 -0.28
CA MET A 1 57.18 12.41 -1.68
C MET A 1 55.88 11.99 -2.35
N MET A 2 55.33 12.85 -3.21
CA MET A 2 54.11 12.56 -3.98
C MET A 2 54.49 11.74 -5.21
N SER A 3 53.70 10.71 -5.52
CA SER A 3 53.71 10.07 -6.84
C SER A 3 52.41 10.39 -7.55
N LEU A 4 52.55 10.89 -8.77
CA LEU A 4 51.51 11.15 -9.76
C LEU A 4 51.39 9.91 -10.64
N ALA A 5 50.17 9.46 -10.93
CA ALA A 5 49.88 8.53 -12.01
C ALA A 5 48.69 9.04 -12.81
N ILE A 6 48.88 9.19 -14.12
CA ILE A 6 47.85 9.56 -15.10
C ILE A 6 47.50 8.30 -15.89
N VAL A 7 46.22 8.02 -16.09
CA VAL A 7 45.73 7.00 -17.03
C VAL A 7 44.83 7.69 -18.06
N MET A 8 45.19 7.53 -19.34
CA MET A 8 44.35 7.87 -20.49
C MET A 8 44.02 6.57 -21.23
N ALA A 9 42.77 6.38 -21.66
CA ALA A 9 42.43 5.57 -22.83
C ALA A 9 41.05 5.95 -23.38
N GLY A 10 40.96 6.07 -24.71
CA GLY A 10 39.75 6.34 -25.49
C GLY A 10 39.37 5.17 -26.41
N ASN A 11 38.35 5.36 -27.25
CA ASN A 11 37.82 4.36 -28.17
C ASN A 11 38.89 3.77 -29.11
N ASP A 12 39.00 2.45 -29.05
CA ASP A 12 39.64 1.50 -29.98
C ASP A 12 41.16 1.64 -30.20
N VAL A 13 41.96 0.97 -29.37
CA VAL A 13 43.38 0.71 -29.60
C VAL A 13 43.75 -0.68 -29.08
N ARG A 14 44.35 -1.51 -29.95
CA ARG A 14 44.96 -2.80 -29.59
C ARG A 14 46.07 -2.57 -28.56
N ALA A 15 45.95 -3.15 -27.37
CA ALA A 15 47.01 -3.18 -26.37
C ALA A 15 48.07 -4.23 -26.76
N HIS A 16 49.28 -3.78 -27.06
CA HIS A 16 50.49 -4.60 -27.06
C HIS A 16 51.32 -4.19 -25.84
N ASP A 17 51.62 -5.19 -25.00
CA ASP A 17 52.57 -5.26 -23.87
C ASP A 17 52.92 -3.99 -23.09
N ASP A 18 52.45 -3.92 -21.84
CA ASP A 18 53.34 -4.21 -20.71
C ASP A 18 52.48 -4.53 -19.49
N VAL A 19 52.11 -5.81 -19.45
CA VAL A 19 51.32 -6.42 -18.39
C VAL A 19 52.24 -6.56 -17.17
N SER A 20 51.97 -5.81 -16.10
CA SER A 20 52.47 -6.19 -14.76
C SER A 20 51.68 -7.40 -14.24
N ALA A 21 51.67 -8.50 -14.99
CA ALA A 21 51.38 -9.81 -14.46
C ALA A 21 52.68 -10.28 -13.84
N LEU A 22 52.70 -10.32 -12.51
CA LEU A 22 53.62 -11.22 -11.84
C LEU A 22 53.22 -12.63 -12.31
N GLU A 23 54.00 -13.24 -13.19
CA GLU A 23 53.83 -14.65 -13.57
C GLU A 23 54.02 -15.52 -12.32
N THR A 24 52.92 -15.81 -11.63
CA THR A 24 52.86 -16.88 -10.64
C THR A 24 52.46 -18.15 -11.36
N GLY A 25 53.44 -18.85 -11.91
CA GLY A 25 53.26 -20.19 -12.48
C GLY A 25 52.36 -21.05 -11.60
N GLY A 26 51.24 -21.50 -12.16
CA GLY A 26 50.32 -22.47 -11.54
C GLY A 26 49.46 -22.00 -10.36
N ALA A 27 49.65 -20.79 -9.82
CA ALA A 27 48.90 -20.28 -8.67
C ALA A 27 48.00 -19.11 -9.10
N GLY A 28 46.72 -19.15 -8.73
CA GLY A 28 45.76 -18.14 -9.14
C GLY A 28 46.08 -16.75 -8.59
N TYR A 29 45.73 -15.72 -9.35
CA TYR A 29 46.08 -14.31 -9.07
C TYR A 29 44.83 -13.43 -8.95
N PHE A 30 44.88 -12.44 -8.06
CA PHE A 30 43.82 -11.43 -7.92
C PHE A 30 44.18 -10.17 -8.71
N TYR A 31 43.18 -9.53 -9.30
CA TYR A 31 43.32 -8.24 -9.98
C TYR A 31 42.12 -7.34 -9.68
N VAL A 32 42.32 -6.03 -9.84
CA VAL A 32 41.29 -5.01 -9.70
C VAL A 32 41.27 -4.20 -10.99
N GLY A 33 40.13 -4.18 -11.68
CA GLY A 33 39.87 -3.39 -12.87
C GLY A 33 39.01 -2.17 -12.53
N LEU A 34 39.19 -1.08 -13.27
CA LEU A 34 38.31 0.07 -13.21
C LEU A 34 38.01 0.53 -14.63
N ASP A 35 36.80 0.27 -15.09
CA ASP A 35 36.34 0.63 -16.43
C ASP A 35 35.45 1.86 -16.39
N TYR A 36 35.66 2.76 -17.35
CA TYR A 36 34.86 3.96 -17.56
C TYR A 36 34.07 3.83 -18.86
N SER A 37 32.79 3.50 -18.75
CA SER A 37 31.91 3.21 -19.88
C SER A 37 30.69 4.14 -19.87
N PRO A 38 30.79 5.36 -20.43
CA PRO A 38 29.66 6.25 -20.49
C PRO A 38 28.61 5.72 -21.47
N ALA A 39 27.36 5.61 -21.02
CA ALA A 39 26.25 5.13 -21.83
C ALA A 39 24.96 5.93 -21.54
N PHE A 40 23.96 5.85 -22.41
CA PHE A 40 22.67 6.49 -22.19
C PHE A 40 21.64 5.43 -21.85
N SER A 41 21.23 5.38 -20.58
CA SER A 41 20.17 4.47 -20.14
C SER A 41 18.81 5.11 -20.19
N LYS A 42 17.81 4.32 -20.62
CA LYS A 42 16.40 4.70 -20.57
C LYS A 42 15.62 3.62 -19.83
N ILE A 43 15.05 4.00 -18.69
CA ILE A 43 14.04 3.18 -18.01
C ILE A 43 12.71 3.41 -18.74
N ARG A 44 12.17 2.35 -19.37
CA ARG A 44 10.93 2.42 -20.15
C ARG A 44 9.71 2.05 -19.32
N ASP A 45 9.79 0.92 -18.62
CA ASP A 45 8.69 0.34 -17.87
C ASP A 45 9.15 0.11 -16.42
N PHE A 46 8.61 0.91 -15.50
CA PHE A 46 8.90 0.81 -14.07
C PHE A 46 7.58 0.67 -13.30
N SER A 47 7.53 -0.31 -12.41
CA SER A 47 6.38 -0.59 -11.56
C SER A 47 6.82 -0.79 -10.13
N ILE A 48 6.03 -0.30 -9.17
CA ILE A 48 6.24 -0.49 -7.74
C ILE A 48 5.13 -1.38 -7.22
N ARG A 49 5.48 -2.45 -6.52
CA ARG A 49 4.53 -3.36 -5.85
C ARG A 49 5.19 -3.93 -4.59
N GLU A 50 4.39 -4.21 -3.57
CA GLU A 50 4.84 -5.05 -2.45
C GLU A 50 5.14 -6.47 -2.94
N SER A 51 6.16 -7.13 -2.35
CA SER A 51 6.61 -8.46 -2.75
C SER A 51 5.58 -9.56 -2.53
N ASN A 52 4.63 -9.35 -1.61
CA ASN A 52 3.51 -10.23 -1.33
C ASN A 52 2.35 -10.09 -2.34
N GLY A 53 2.41 -9.11 -3.25
CA GLY A 53 1.37 -8.88 -4.26
C GLY A 53 0.09 -8.21 -3.76
N GLU A 54 0.08 -7.64 -2.56
CA GLU A 54 -1.11 -6.99 -1.97
C GLU A 54 -1.42 -5.60 -2.57
N THR A 55 -0.47 -5.01 -3.28
CA THR A 55 -0.66 -3.72 -3.97
C THR A 55 -1.67 -3.87 -5.11
N LYS A 56 -2.80 -3.15 -5.00
CA LYS A 56 -3.81 -3.08 -6.07
C LYS A 56 -3.62 -1.88 -7.00
N ALA A 57 -3.12 -0.77 -6.47
CA ALA A 57 -2.87 0.44 -7.23
C ALA A 57 -1.75 1.29 -6.60
N VAL A 58 -1.06 2.06 -7.44
CA VAL A 58 -0.07 3.05 -7.04
C VAL A 58 -0.61 4.46 -7.30
N TYR A 59 -0.62 5.32 -6.30
CA TYR A 59 -1.09 6.71 -6.43
C TYR A 59 0.05 7.71 -6.26
N PRO A 60 0.26 8.66 -7.19
CA PRO A 60 1.36 9.62 -7.09
C PRO A 60 1.01 10.75 -6.11
N TYR A 61 2.02 11.24 -5.40
CA TYR A 61 1.91 12.45 -4.58
C TYR A 61 1.99 13.72 -5.44
N LEU A 62 1.00 14.60 -5.29
CA LEU A 62 0.90 15.90 -5.91
C LEU A 62 1.77 16.91 -5.14
N LYS A 63 2.94 17.26 -5.71
CA LYS A 63 3.84 18.25 -5.11
C LYS A 63 3.31 19.68 -5.29
N ASP A 64 3.25 20.42 -4.18
CA ASP A 64 2.93 21.86 -4.14
C ASP A 64 4.17 22.78 -4.00
N GLY A 65 5.38 22.21 -4.10
CA GLY A 65 6.64 22.95 -4.04
C GLY A 65 7.12 23.32 -2.63
N LYS A 66 6.42 22.91 -1.57
CA LYS A 66 6.90 22.99 -0.17
C LYS A 66 7.28 21.60 0.35
N SER A 67 7.77 21.55 1.60
CA SER A 67 8.10 20.31 2.32
C SER A 67 7.04 19.24 2.14
N VAL A 68 7.44 17.98 1.92
CA VAL A 68 6.52 16.84 1.79
C VAL A 68 5.71 16.70 3.07
N LYS A 69 4.40 16.88 2.98
CA LYS A 69 3.44 16.49 4.01
C LYS A 69 2.64 15.32 3.50
N LEU A 70 2.82 14.15 4.10
CA LEU A 70 2.01 12.98 3.79
C LEU A 70 0.63 13.24 4.37
N GLU A 71 -0.25 13.76 3.51
CA GLU A 71 -1.67 14.00 3.78
C GLU A 71 -2.41 13.34 2.60
N SER A 72 -3.50 12.62 2.88
CA SER A 72 -4.24 11.84 1.89
C SER A 72 -4.78 12.65 0.70
N ASN A 73 -5.20 13.89 0.92
CA ASN A 73 -5.68 14.81 -0.12
C ASN A 73 -4.56 15.34 -1.05
N LYS A 74 -3.30 15.03 -0.74
CA LYS A 74 -2.15 15.34 -1.59
C LYS A 74 -1.79 14.21 -2.54
N PHE A 75 -2.54 13.12 -2.56
CA PHE A 75 -2.38 12.05 -3.55
C PHE A 75 -3.41 12.20 -4.68
N ASP A 76 -2.98 11.93 -5.90
CA ASP A 76 -3.89 11.90 -7.05
C ASP A 76 -4.66 10.59 -7.11
N TRP A 77 -5.81 10.55 -6.45
CA TRP A 77 -6.72 9.39 -6.46
C TRP A 77 -7.40 9.13 -7.81
N ASN A 78 -7.33 10.08 -8.76
CA ASN A 78 -7.99 9.95 -10.06
C ASN A 78 -7.10 9.26 -11.11
N THR A 79 -5.79 9.19 -10.87
CA THR A 79 -4.82 8.60 -11.80
C THR A 79 -4.07 7.43 -11.13
N PRO A 80 -4.74 6.27 -10.91
CA PRO A 80 -4.06 5.07 -10.43
C PRO A 80 -3.05 4.56 -11.46
N ASP A 81 -1.96 3.98 -10.96
CA ASP A 81 -0.87 3.37 -11.74
C ASP A 81 -0.28 4.31 -12.81
N PRO A 82 0.21 5.50 -12.41
CA PRO A 82 0.77 6.46 -13.34
C PRO A 82 2.03 5.90 -14.01
N ARG A 83 2.28 6.31 -15.26
CA ARG A 83 3.57 6.04 -15.90
C ARG A 83 4.67 6.82 -15.18
N ILE A 84 5.59 6.09 -14.56
CA ILE A 84 6.74 6.68 -13.86
C ILE A 84 7.83 6.98 -14.88
N GLY A 85 7.98 8.27 -15.20
CA GLY A 85 9.03 8.75 -16.10
C GLY A 85 10.34 8.99 -15.36
N PHE A 86 11.45 8.65 -16.00
CA PHE A 86 12.80 9.01 -15.56
C PHE A 86 13.40 10.02 -16.53
N LYS A 87 14.24 10.92 -16.03
CA LYS A 87 15.05 11.76 -16.92
C LYS A 87 16.07 10.88 -17.63
N ASP A 88 16.42 11.26 -18.86
CA ASP A 88 17.56 10.68 -19.55
C ASP A 88 18.80 11.03 -18.72
N ASN A 89 19.38 10.01 -18.06
CA ASN A 89 20.60 10.16 -17.31
C ASN A 89 21.76 9.64 -18.16
N MET A 90 22.79 10.47 -18.29
CA MET A 90 24.07 10.01 -18.82
C MET A 90 24.67 9.07 -17.77
N LEU A 91 24.74 7.78 -18.08
CA LEU A 91 25.46 6.80 -17.28
C LEU A 91 26.91 7.23 -17.24
N VAL A 92 27.40 7.50 -16.05
CA VAL A 92 28.84 7.47 -15.78
C VAL A 92 29.06 6.24 -14.94
N ALA A 93 29.06 5.06 -15.57
CA ALA A 93 29.38 3.82 -14.90
C ALA A 93 30.89 3.80 -14.66
N MET A 94 31.30 4.05 -13.42
CA MET A 94 32.60 3.61 -12.93
C MET A 94 32.40 2.20 -12.39
N GLU A 95 32.80 1.22 -13.19
CA GLU A 95 32.68 -0.18 -12.86
C GLU A 95 33.98 -0.63 -12.23
N GLY A 96 33.94 -0.90 -10.93
CA GLY A 96 35.04 -1.56 -10.24
C GLY A 96 34.84 -3.06 -10.34
N SER A 97 35.80 -3.76 -10.96
CA SER A 97 35.81 -5.22 -10.99
C SER A 97 36.90 -5.75 -10.07
N VAL A 98 36.57 -6.78 -9.30
CA VAL A 98 37.57 -7.58 -8.58
C VAL A 98 37.53 -8.97 -9.18
N GLY A 99 38.66 -9.42 -9.71
CA GLY A 99 38.75 -10.68 -10.43
C GLY A 99 39.81 -11.62 -9.89
N TYR A 100 39.61 -12.92 -10.14
CA TYR A 100 40.55 -14.00 -9.82
C TYR A 100 40.78 -14.86 -11.06
N GLY A 101 42.04 -15.03 -11.45
CA GLY A 101 42.45 -15.86 -12.58
C GLY A 101 43.03 -17.19 -12.13
N ILE A 102 42.61 -18.32 -12.73
CA ILE A 102 43.20 -19.66 -12.50
C ILE A 102 43.32 -20.40 -13.83
N GLY A 103 44.52 -20.81 -14.20
CA GLY A 103 44.73 -21.78 -15.29
C GLY A 103 44.13 -21.38 -16.64
N GLY A 104 44.02 -20.08 -16.94
CA GLY A 104 43.44 -19.55 -18.18
C GLY A 104 41.97 -19.11 -18.07
N ALA A 105 41.26 -19.45 -16.99
CA ALA A 105 39.92 -18.94 -16.70
C ALA A 105 39.98 -17.71 -15.77
N ARG A 106 39.00 -16.80 -15.92
CA ARG A 106 38.84 -15.59 -15.10
C ARG A 106 37.42 -15.53 -14.54
N VAL A 107 37.30 -15.17 -13.27
CA VAL A 107 36.03 -14.83 -12.63
C VAL A 107 36.13 -13.37 -12.17
N GLU A 108 35.18 -12.53 -12.54
CA GLU A 108 35.12 -11.10 -12.20
C GLU A 108 33.82 -10.81 -11.45
N LEU A 109 33.90 -10.01 -10.39
CA LEU A 109 32.76 -9.42 -9.71
C LEU A 109 32.78 -7.92 -9.93
N GLU A 110 31.80 -7.43 -10.66
CA GLU A 110 31.60 -6.01 -10.97
C GLU A 110 30.55 -5.39 -10.04
N ILE A 111 30.84 -4.19 -9.53
CA ILE A 111 29.91 -3.45 -8.67
C ILE A 111 29.77 -2.02 -9.21
N GLY A 112 28.57 -1.67 -9.65
CA GLY A 112 28.19 -0.32 -10.06
C GLY A 112 27.20 0.31 -9.09
N TYR A 113 27.32 1.63 -8.87
CA TYR A 113 26.32 2.43 -8.15
C TYR A 113 25.74 3.50 -9.08
N GLU A 114 24.41 3.60 -9.15
CA GLU A 114 23.76 4.58 -9.98
C GLU A 114 22.53 5.21 -9.31
N ARG A 115 22.29 6.50 -9.58
CA ARG A 115 21.13 7.24 -9.11
C ARG A 115 20.30 7.77 -10.27
N PHE A 116 19.07 7.29 -10.39
CA PHE A 116 18.10 7.76 -11.38
C PHE A 116 17.24 8.90 -10.83
N LYS A 117 17.10 9.99 -11.59
CA LYS A 117 16.18 11.08 -11.24
C LYS A 117 14.82 10.84 -11.89
N THR A 118 13.75 10.83 -11.08
CA THR A 118 12.38 10.74 -11.59
C THR A 118 11.90 12.09 -12.10
N LYS A 119 11.01 12.05 -13.10
CA LYS A 119 10.27 13.22 -13.60
C LYS A 119 9.09 13.45 -12.66
N GLY A 120 9.03 14.62 -12.02
CA GLY A 120 7.94 14.96 -11.11
C GLY A 120 6.62 15.24 -11.81
N ILE A 121 5.51 14.87 -11.17
CA ILE A 121 4.15 15.25 -11.55
C ILE A 121 3.76 16.49 -10.74
N ARG A 122 3.37 17.58 -11.42
CA ARG A 122 2.83 18.79 -10.80
C ARG A 122 1.31 18.84 -10.97
N ASP A 123 0.64 19.45 -9.99
CA ASP A 123 -0.82 19.68 -9.93
C ASP A 123 -1.39 20.37 -11.20
N SER A 124 -0.56 21.14 -11.92
CA SER A 124 -0.96 21.84 -13.15
C SER A 124 -0.70 21.08 -14.46
N GLY A 125 -0.31 19.80 -14.40
CA GLY A 125 -0.10 18.93 -15.57
C GLY A 125 0.94 19.39 -16.60
N SER A 126 1.70 20.48 -16.34
CA SER A 126 2.33 21.23 -17.44
C SER A 126 3.86 21.33 -17.42
N LYS A 127 4.60 20.88 -16.40
CA LYS A 127 6.08 20.76 -16.51
C LYS A 127 6.66 19.64 -15.64
N GLU A 128 7.39 18.73 -16.30
CA GLU A 128 8.25 17.70 -15.70
C GLU A 128 9.52 18.32 -15.09
N ASP A 129 9.41 18.84 -13.87
CA ASP A 129 10.60 19.25 -13.11
C ASP A 129 11.21 18.06 -12.37
N GLU A 130 12.53 18.10 -12.16
CA GLU A 130 13.25 17.10 -11.37
C GLU A 130 12.74 17.15 -9.92
N ALA A 131 12.26 16.02 -9.39
CA ALA A 131 11.70 16.01 -8.04
C ALA A 131 11.78 14.61 -7.42
N ASP A 132 12.05 14.53 -6.12
CA ASP A 132 11.81 13.30 -5.35
C ASP A 132 10.32 12.96 -5.43
N THR A 133 9.95 11.81 -5.99
CA THR A 133 8.56 11.40 -6.15
C THR A 133 8.15 10.47 -5.01
N VAL A 134 7.01 10.74 -4.38
CA VAL A 134 6.40 9.87 -3.37
C VAL A 134 5.20 9.17 -4.00
N TYR A 135 5.04 7.88 -3.71
CA TYR A 135 3.92 7.07 -4.19
C TYR A 135 3.24 6.38 -3.00
N LEU A 136 1.91 6.33 -3.01
CA LEU A 136 1.12 5.55 -2.06
C LEU A 136 0.75 4.21 -2.71
N LEU A 137 1.04 3.12 -2.01
CA LEU A 137 0.66 1.76 -2.40
C LEU A 137 -0.68 1.43 -1.75
N ALA A 138 -1.76 1.46 -2.53
CA ALA A 138 -3.09 1.13 -2.02
C ALA A 138 -3.29 -0.38 -1.94
N LYS A 139 -3.70 -0.84 -0.76
CA LYS A 139 -4.14 -2.22 -0.52
C LYS A 139 -5.61 -2.40 -0.87
N GLU A 140 -6.02 -3.66 -1.01
CA GLU A 140 -7.36 -4.08 -1.45
C GLU A 140 -8.51 -3.33 -0.76
N LEU A 141 -8.54 -3.30 0.58
CA LEU A 141 -9.62 -2.61 1.32
C LEU A 141 -9.73 -1.12 1.01
N ALA A 142 -8.60 -0.39 1.01
CA ALA A 142 -8.59 1.05 0.73
C ALA A 142 -8.97 1.34 -0.73
N TYR A 143 -8.48 0.51 -1.64
CA TYR A 143 -8.82 0.58 -3.06
C TYR A 143 -10.32 0.38 -3.29
N ASP A 144 -10.92 -0.64 -2.68
CA ASP A 144 -12.34 -0.96 -2.86
C ASP A 144 -13.26 0.11 -2.24
N VAL A 145 -12.87 0.73 -1.12
CA VAL A 145 -13.59 1.86 -0.52
C VAL A 145 -13.60 3.08 -1.46
N VAL A 146 -12.43 3.48 -1.96
CA VAL A 146 -12.28 4.67 -2.82
C VAL A 146 -12.97 4.46 -4.17
N THR A 147 -12.87 3.27 -4.76
CA THR A 147 -13.48 2.95 -6.06
C THR A 147 -14.95 2.51 -5.96
N GLY A 148 -15.48 2.31 -4.76
CA GLY A 148 -16.88 1.93 -4.53
C GLY A 148 -17.20 0.47 -4.85
N GLN A 149 -16.20 -0.42 -4.83
CA GLN A 149 -16.38 -1.85 -5.09
C GLN A 149 -16.96 -2.58 -3.87
N THR A 150 -18.25 -2.36 -3.60
CA THR A 150 -18.94 -2.85 -2.39
C THR A 150 -18.83 -4.36 -2.20
N ASP A 151 -19.00 -5.17 -3.25
CA ASP A 151 -18.96 -6.63 -3.15
C ASP A 151 -17.54 -7.15 -2.85
N ASN A 152 -16.53 -6.55 -3.48
CA ASN A 152 -15.12 -6.90 -3.24
C ASN A 152 -14.69 -6.49 -1.83
N LEU A 153 -15.10 -5.29 -1.41
CA LEU A 153 -14.88 -4.80 -0.05
C LEU A 153 -15.52 -5.71 0.99
N ALA A 154 -16.77 -6.13 0.78
CA ALA A 154 -17.47 -7.05 1.68
C ALA A 154 -16.74 -8.39 1.79
N ALA A 155 -16.28 -8.95 0.66
CA ALA A 155 -15.54 -10.20 0.64
C ALA A 155 -14.17 -10.09 1.34
N ALA A 156 -13.47 -8.96 1.21
CA ALA A 156 -12.22 -8.70 1.90
C ALA A 156 -12.42 -8.44 3.40
N LEU A 157 -13.44 -7.67 3.79
CA LEU A 157 -13.83 -7.46 5.19
C LEU A 157 -14.25 -8.77 5.86
N ALA A 158 -14.94 -9.66 5.16
CA ALA A 158 -15.35 -10.95 5.71
C ALA A 158 -14.16 -11.85 6.07
N LYS A 159 -13.00 -11.67 5.41
CA LYS A 159 -11.73 -12.36 5.73
C LYS A 159 -10.92 -11.64 6.81
N THR A 160 -11.27 -10.40 7.14
CA THR A 160 -10.60 -9.60 8.17
C THR A 160 -11.05 -10.07 9.54
N SER A 161 -10.13 -10.21 10.50
CA SER A 161 -10.50 -10.70 11.83
C SER A 161 -11.36 -9.66 12.57
N GLY A 162 -12.30 -10.12 13.41
CA GLY A 162 -13.11 -9.21 14.23
C GLY A 162 -12.27 -8.29 15.13
N LYS A 163 -11.08 -8.76 15.57
CA LYS A 163 -10.14 -7.96 16.36
C LYS A 163 -9.57 -6.79 15.56
N ASP A 164 -9.25 -7.00 14.29
CA ASP A 164 -8.74 -5.93 13.42
C ASP A 164 -9.84 -4.91 13.12
N ILE A 165 -11.09 -5.37 12.96
CA ILE A 165 -12.26 -4.48 12.82
C ILE A 165 -12.47 -3.62 14.08
N VAL A 166 -12.23 -4.15 15.28
CA VAL A 166 -12.27 -3.36 16.52
C VAL A 166 -11.20 -2.27 16.54
N GLN A 167 -9.97 -2.58 16.10
CA GLN A 167 -8.91 -1.57 16.02
C GLN A 167 -9.25 -0.50 14.98
N PHE A 168 -9.76 -0.91 13.83
CA PHE A 168 -10.23 -0.01 12.79
C PHE A 168 -11.34 0.92 13.29
N ALA A 169 -12.37 0.38 13.93
CA ALA A 169 -13.46 1.18 14.49
C ALA A 169 -12.97 2.18 15.55
N LYS A 170 -12.01 1.78 16.39
CA LYS A 170 -11.38 2.67 17.38
C LYS A 170 -10.56 3.80 16.72
N ALA A 171 -9.83 3.50 15.65
CA ALA A 171 -9.10 4.52 14.90
C ALA A 171 -10.05 5.53 14.25
N VAL A 172 -11.18 5.05 13.71
CA VAL A 172 -12.24 5.89 13.13
C VAL A 172 -12.91 6.76 14.19
N GLU A 173 -13.21 6.21 15.38
CA GLU A 173 -13.77 6.99 16.49
C GLU A 173 -12.88 8.18 16.88
N ILE A 174 -11.56 7.93 16.98
CA ILE A 174 -10.58 8.94 17.40
C ILE A 174 -10.35 9.98 16.30
N SER A 175 -10.21 9.54 15.05
CA SER A 175 -9.76 10.40 13.96
C SER A 175 -10.93 11.07 13.24
N HIS A 176 -12.06 10.39 13.14
CA HIS A 176 -13.19 10.74 12.27
C HIS A 176 -14.54 10.42 12.92
N SER A 177 -14.84 11.08 14.04
CA SER A 177 -16.07 10.83 14.82
C SER A 177 -17.38 11.01 14.03
N ASP A 178 -17.35 11.73 12.91
CA ASP A 178 -18.51 11.86 12.02
C ASP A 178 -18.68 10.65 11.09
N ILE A 179 -17.58 10.00 10.67
CA ILE A 179 -17.64 8.71 9.96
C ILE A 179 -18.11 7.61 10.93
N ASP A 180 -17.64 7.63 12.18
CA ASP A 180 -18.06 6.68 13.22
C ASP A 180 -19.59 6.65 13.39
N LYS A 181 -20.26 7.81 13.25
CA LYS A 181 -21.73 7.93 13.30
C LYS A 181 -22.44 7.49 12.02
N LYS A 182 -21.73 7.35 10.90
CA LYS A 182 -22.29 6.97 9.59
C LYS A 182 -22.21 5.47 9.32
N VAL A 183 -21.20 4.80 9.85
CA VAL A 183 -20.98 3.36 9.65
C VAL A 183 -21.65 2.55 10.76
N CYS A 184 -22.31 1.45 10.39
CA CYS A 184 -23.16 0.68 11.31
C CYS A 184 -24.18 1.58 12.01
N ASN A 185 -24.88 2.41 11.24
CA ASN A 185 -25.97 3.22 11.75
C ASN A 185 -27.26 2.99 10.96
N GLY A 186 -28.33 2.71 11.69
CA GLY A 186 -29.68 2.52 11.16
C GLY A 186 -30.09 1.07 10.98
N SER A 187 -31.00 0.86 10.04
CA SER A 187 -31.85 -0.34 9.97
C SER A 187 -31.78 -1.08 8.65
N HIS A 188 -30.88 -0.71 7.74
CA HIS A 188 -30.90 -1.20 6.37
C HIS A 188 -30.39 -2.64 6.21
N ALA A 189 -29.70 -3.17 7.23
CA ALA A 189 -29.26 -4.55 7.32
C ALA A 189 -29.98 -5.31 8.45
N LYS A 190 -31.08 -4.73 8.96
CA LYS A 190 -31.95 -5.35 9.94
C LYS A 190 -32.65 -6.56 9.33
N HIS A 191 -32.73 -7.66 10.09
CA HIS A 191 -33.59 -8.78 9.72
C HIS A 191 -35.04 -8.30 9.63
N SER A 192 -35.77 -8.74 8.61
CA SER A 192 -37.15 -8.30 8.36
C SER A 192 -38.08 -8.49 9.56
N GLU A 193 -37.81 -9.52 10.36
CA GLU A 193 -38.59 -9.89 11.54
C GLU A 193 -38.14 -9.18 12.84
N ASP A 194 -36.96 -8.55 12.85
CA ASP A 194 -36.45 -7.84 14.02
C ASP A 194 -37.13 -6.46 14.12
N SER A 195 -37.91 -6.25 15.17
CA SER A 195 -38.58 -4.98 15.45
C SER A 195 -38.22 -4.39 16.81
N ALA A 196 -37.39 -5.09 17.60
CA ALA A 196 -37.11 -4.76 19.00
C ALA A 196 -35.70 -4.21 19.21
N SER A 197 -34.75 -4.50 18.32
CA SER A 197 -33.35 -4.12 18.50
C SER A 197 -33.12 -2.61 18.49
N THR A 198 -32.62 -2.05 19.59
CA THR A 198 -32.30 -0.62 19.72
C THR A 198 -30.84 -0.36 20.10
N THR A 199 -30.09 -1.38 20.48
CA THR A 199 -28.69 -1.29 20.90
C THR A 199 -27.87 -2.46 20.34
N TYR A 200 -26.54 -2.30 20.32
CA TYR A 200 -25.61 -3.39 20.01
C TYR A 200 -25.31 -4.25 21.23
N GLY A 201 -25.16 -5.56 21.03
CA GLY A 201 -24.85 -6.49 22.12
C GLY A 201 -24.49 -7.90 21.66
N THR A 202 -23.85 -8.66 22.56
CA THR A 202 -23.52 -10.08 22.36
C THR A 202 -24.68 -11.03 22.65
N ASN A 203 -25.59 -10.64 23.55
CA ASN A 203 -26.74 -11.43 23.98
C ASN A 203 -28.00 -11.00 23.23
N THR A 204 -28.40 -11.78 22.23
CA THR A 204 -29.58 -11.49 21.39
C THR A 204 -30.79 -12.36 21.77
N SER A 205 -30.89 -12.89 22.99
CA SER A 205 -32.09 -13.64 23.42
C SER A 205 -32.85 -12.85 24.49
N GLY A 206 -34.14 -12.57 24.24
CA GLY A 206 -35.04 -11.94 25.22
C GLY A 206 -34.74 -10.47 25.55
N GLY A 207 -34.06 -9.75 24.65
CA GLY A 207 -33.67 -8.35 24.85
C GLY A 207 -33.84 -7.48 23.59
N THR A 208 -33.43 -6.21 23.68
CA THR A 208 -33.47 -5.21 22.60
C THR A 208 -32.10 -5.02 21.94
N MET A 209 -31.28 -6.06 21.94
CA MET A 209 -29.90 -6.02 21.45
C MET A 209 -29.77 -6.76 20.11
N THR A 210 -28.92 -6.24 19.24
CA THR A 210 -28.53 -6.89 17.98
C THR A 210 -27.02 -7.07 17.88
N GLY A 211 -26.62 -8.17 17.27
CA GLY A 211 -25.25 -8.41 16.82
C GLY A 211 -25.04 -7.99 15.36
N GLN A 212 -26.03 -7.34 14.73
CA GLN A 212 -26.04 -7.00 13.31
C GLN A 212 -25.71 -5.52 13.09
N CYS A 213 -24.59 -5.23 12.40
CA CYS A 213 -24.25 -3.89 11.93
C CYS A 213 -25.40 -3.33 11.09
N SER A 214 -25.80 -2.08 11.34
CA SER A 214 -26.97 -1.46 10.70
C SER A 214 -28.27 -2.28 10.81
N GLY A 215 -28.39 -3.07 11.88
CA GLY A 215 -29.57 -3.84 12.28
C GLY A 215 -30.40 -3.20 13.41
N LEU A 216 -30.22 -1.91 13.67
CA LEU A 216 -30.97 -1.20 14.71
C LEU A 216 -32.35 -0.77 14.18
N ASN A 217 -33.35 -0.72 15.05
CA ASN A 217 -34.67 -0.20 14.72
C ASN A 217 -34.72 1.33 14.73
N THR A 218 -33.77 1.98 15.42
CA THR A 218 -33.62 3.44 15.46
C THR A 218 -32.15 3.83 15.27
N THR A 219 -31.90 5.03 14.76
CA THR A 219 -30.54 5.52 14.46
C THR A 219 -29.83 6.18 15.65
N THR A 220 -30.51 6.36 16.78
CA THR A 220 -30.03 7.16 17.91
C THR A 220 -28.78 6.58 18.57
N ASN A 221 -28.59 5.26 18.50
CA ASN A 221 -27.48 4.55 19.13
C ASN A 221 -26.47 3.96 18.12
N GLY A 222 -26.63 4.24 16.82
CA GLY A 222 -25.79 3.67 15.77
C GLY A 222 -24.45 4.36 15.67
N LYS A 223 -23.38 3.62 15.98
CA LYS A 223 -21.99 4.01 15.77
C LYS A 223 -21.15 2.78 15.46
N PHE A 224 -20.11 2.95 14.66
CA PHE A 224 -19.22 1.86 14.28
C PHE A 224 -18.42 1.32 15.46
N SER A 225 -17.86 2.20 16.28
CA SER A 225 -17.19 1.89 17.55
C SER A 225 -18.09 1.13 18.52
N ALA A 226 -19.34 1.58 18.68
CA ALA A 226 -20.32 0.94 19.56
C ALA A 226 -20.70 -0.46 19.06
N PHE A 227 -20.86 -0.64 17.74
CA PHE A 227 -21.03 -1.96 17.14
C PHE A 227 -19.82 -2.83 17.44
N ALA A 228 -18.61 -2.39 17.08
CA ALA A 228 -17.41 -3.20 17.14
C ALA A 228 -17.08 -3.66 18.58
N GLN A 229 -17.28 -2.79 19.56
CA GLN A 229 -17.07 -3.11 20.98
C GLN A 229 -18.24 -3.91 21.56
N GLY A 230 -19.48 -3.54 21.23
CA GLY A 230 -20.69 -4.06 21.87
C GLY A 230 -21.06 -5.48 21.46
N VAL A 231 -20.75 -5.91 20.23
CA VAL A 231 -21.15 -7.22 19.71
C VAL A 231 -20.12 -8.33 19.96
N GLY A 232 -19.01 -8.02 20.65
CA GLY A 232 -18.01 -9.04 21.03
C GLY A 232 -17.09 -9.48 19.89
N LEU A 233 -16.82 -8.61 18.91
CA LEU A 233 -15.89 -8.92 17.82
C LEU A 233 -14.49 -9.30 18.33
N ILE A 234 -14.04 -8.68 19.44
CA ILE A 234 -12.74 -8.97 20.07
C ILE A 234 -12.65 -10.41 20.59
N GLU A 235 -13.78 -11.02 20.92
CA GLU A 235 -13.92 -12.41 21.37
C GLU A 235 -14.23 -13.37 20.21
N ASN A 236 -14.06 -12.91 18.96
CA ASN A 236 -14.41 -13.65 17.73
C ASN A 236 -15.90 -14.04 17.67
N LYS A 237 -16.80 -13.19 18.18
CA LYS A 237 -18.25 -13.38 18.09
C LYS A 237 -18.85 -12.40 17.08
N ASN A 238 -19.97 -12.78 16.48
CA ASN A 238 -20.79 -11.93 15.62
C ASN A 238 -20.03 -11.30 14.43
N TRP A 239 -19.00 -11.98 13.91
CA TRP A 239 -18.24 -11.59 12.73
C TRP A 239 -17.82 -12.80 11.89
N PRO A 240 -17.88 -12.72 10.54
CA PRO A 240 -18.47 -11.67 9.72
C PRO A 240 -20.00 -11.74 9.64
N THR A 241 -20.60 -12.78 10.22
CA THR A 241 -22.05 -12.95 10.37
C THR A 241 -22.45 -12.53 11.77
N GLY A 242 -23.43 -11.62 11.88
CA GLY A 242 -24.00 -11.19 13.14
C GLY A 242 -25.16 -12.08 13.60
N LYS A 243 -25.65 -11.82 14.80
CA LYS A 243 -26.91 -12.37 15.30
C LYS A 243 -28.00 -11.30 15.31
N THR A 244 -29.24 -11.72 15.10
CA THR A 244 -30.42 -10.86 15.07
C THR A 244 -31.58 -11.53 15.81
N LEU A 245 -32.72 -10.86 15.88
CA LEU A 245 -33.94 -11.34 16.53
C LEU A 245 -34.96 -11.80 15.49
N ASP A 246 -35.64 -12.89 15.79
CA ASP A 246 -36.89 -13.25 15.11
C ASP A 246 -38.10 -12.50 15.72
N THR A 247 -39.30 -12.71 15.18
CA THR A 247 -40.53 -12.09 15.69
C THR A 247 -40.86 -12.44 17.15
N SER A 248 -40.25 -13.50 17.70
CA SER A 248 -40.42 -13.96 19.07
C SER A 248 -39.28 -13.51 20.00
N SER A 249 -38.45 -12.56 19.54
CA SER A 249 -37.27 -12.06 20.27
C SER A 249 -36.26 -13.16 20.63
N ARG A 250 -36.19 -14.20 19.80
CA ARG A 250 -35.18 -15.27 19.91
C ARG A 250 -33.95 -14.92 19.07
N ALA A 251 -32.78 -15.22 19.60
CA ALA A 251 -31.53 -15.11 18.87
C ALA A 251 -31.52 -16.07 17.67
N ILE A 252 -31.33 -15.53 16.48
CA ILE A 252 -31.07 -16.28 15.26
C ILE A 252 -29.79 -15.77 14.59
N GLU A 253 -29.15 -16.62 13.80
CA GLU A 253 -28.04 -16.20 12.95
C GLU A 253 -28.57 -15.24 11.87
N GLY A 254 -27.80 -14.18 11.60
CA GLY A 254 -28.07 -13.26 10.50
C GLY A 254 -27.74 -13.88 9.14
N ILE A 255 -27.90 -13.06 8.11
CA ILE A 255 -27.49 -13.43 6.74
C ILE A 255 -25.97 -13.68 6.74
N PRO A 256 -25.47 -14.74 6.08
CA PRO A 256 -24.03 -14.99 5.96
C PRO A 256 -23.28 -13.74 5.49
N ASN A 257 -22.19 -13.38 6.19
CA ASN A 257 -21.38 -12.17 5.95
C ASN A 257 -22.13 -10.84 6.10
N GLY A 258 -23.35 -10.82 6.66
CA GLY A 258 -24.19 -9.63 6.70
C GLY A 258 -23.56 -8.44 7.41
N ASN A 259 -22.69 -8.64 8.41
CA ASN A 259 -21.98 -7.52 9.04
C ASN A 259 -20.90 -6.94 8.12
N ALA A 260 -20.14 -7.79 7.43
CA ALA A 260 -19.15 -7.34 6.46
C ALA A 260 -19.81 -6.59 5.29
N GLU A 261 -20.95 -7.08 4.80
CA GLU A 261 -21.73 -6.43 3.74
C GLU A 261 -22.28 -5.07 4.20
N ALA A 262 -22.82 -4.98 5.41
CA ALA A 262 -23.32 -3.72 5.97
C ALA A 262 -22.21 -2.68 6.14
N VAL A 263 -21.06 -3.07 6.71
CA VAL A 263 -19.88 -2.18 6.84
C VAL A 263 -19.41 -1.73 5.46
N ALA A 264 -19.29 -2.64 4.50
CA ALA A 264 -18.87 -2.30 3.13
C ALA A 264 -19.80 -1.27 2.50
N LYS A 265 -21.11 -1.50 2.60
CA LYS A 265 -22.15 -0.62 2.04
C LYS A 265 -22.12 0.77 2.67
N ASP A 266 -21.88 0.87 3.98
CA ASP A 266 -21.78 2.16 4.65
C ASP A 266 -20.50 2.91 4.25
N LEU A 267 -19.35 2.21 4.17
CA LEU A 267 -18.07 2.79 3.74
C LEU A 267 -18.08 3.27 2.29
N THR A 268 -18.67 2.49 1.37
CA THR A 268 -18.76 2.88 -0.05
C THR A 268 -19.80 3.98 -0.30
N LYS A 269 -20.68 4.26 0.67
CA LYS A 269 -21.66 5.35 0.59
C LYS A 269 -21.14 6.68 1.14
N LEU A 270 -19.99 6.69 1.82
CA LEU A 270 -19.33 7.93 2.28
C LEU A 270 -19.07 8.87 1.09
N ALA A 271 -19.04 10.18 1.36
CA ALA A 271 -18.70 11.14 0.32
C ALA A 271 -17.24 10.96 -0.13
N THR A 272 -16.91 11.41 -1.34
CA THR A 272 -15.57 11.20 -1.92
C THR A 272 -14.48 11.75 -1.01
N GLU A 273 -14.68 12.95 -0.47
CA GLU A 273 -13.78 13.60 0.47
C GLU A 273 -13.56 12.79 1.75
N GLU A 274 -14.57 12.04 2.20
CA GLU A 274 -14.51 11.22 3.41
C GLU A 274 -13.76 9.90 3.18
N LYS A 275 -13.93 9.31 2.00
CA LYS A 275 -13.23 8.07 1.60
C LYS A 275 -11.74 8.28 1.46
N THR A 276 -11.35 9.45 0.96
CA THR A 276 -9.96 9.83 0.74
C THR A 276 -9.30 10.47 1.95
N MET A 277 -9.88 10.42 3.16
CA MET A 277 -9.21 10.90 4.38
C MET A 277 -8.15 9.90 4.86
N GLU A 278 -7.13 10.38 5.60
CA GLU A 278 -6.15 9.46 6.20
C GLU A 278 -6.84 8.59 7.25
N TRP A 279 -6.99 7.31 6.92
CA TRP A 279 -7.24 6.26 7.90
C TRP A 279 -5.86 5.96 8.49
N ALA A 280 -5.53 6.62 9.60
CA ALA A 280 -4.30 6.30 10.33
C ALA A 280 -4.40 4.85 10.81
N PHE A 281 -3.66 3.95 10.16
CA PHE A 281 -3.42 2.58 10.60
C PHE A 281 -2.08 2.49 11.31
#